data_AF-A0A2V2UKL5-F1
#
_entry.id   AF-A0A2V2UKL5-F1
#
_cell.length_a   1.000
_cell.length_b   1.000
_cell.length_c   1.000
_cell.angle_alpha   90.00
_cell.angle_beta   90.00
_cell.angle_gamma   90.00
#
_symmetry.space_group_name_H-M   'P 1'
#
loop_
_entity.id
_entity.type
_entity.pdbx_description
1 polymer ?
#
loop_
_entity_poly.entity_id
_entity_poly.type
_entity_poly.pdbx_seq_one_letter_code
_entity_poly.pdbx_strand_id
1 'polypeptide(L)'
;MSHNGLVSESVVAALNMELISYVVVRHTFRGEDSLIDNSGNEIELNIHKGLEGLGLLVGLRLSERLLYRQPSFGEWTPPGVSQFVARQFWKTAFGKRIDRLMHMNDIYFCLIDKNFRWLQGFPKMRGERIVSTTVLSPYGYSEETVAEDEGASPRTERLGSVPIHKDVLIYTVGILKGLIRVMYPTGSIEIHANLNNENETQFVLDFRSPTA
;
A
#
# COMPACT_ATOMS: atom_id res chain seq x y z
N MET A 1 12.81 -25.16 21.33
CA MET A 1 13.11 -24.06 20.38
C MET A 1 13.15 -22.77 21.18
N SER A 2 14.31 -22.11 21.25
CA SER A 2 14.53 -20.92 22.08
C SER A 2 13.70 -19.74 21.58
N HIS A 3 12.87 -19.15 22.46
CA HIS A 3 12.11 -17.92 22.23
C HIS A 3 13.00 -16.65 22.20
N ASN A 4 14.24 -16.75 21.73
CA ASN A 4 15.15 -15.61 21.66
C ASN A 4 14.82 -14.78 20.41
N GLY A 5 14.27 -13.58 20.58
CA GLY A 5 14.11 -12.59 19.51
C GLY A 5 12.68 -12.28 19.07
N LEU A 6 11.65 -12.66 19.83
CA LEU A 6 10.28 -12.22 19.54
C LEU A 6 10.14 -10.73 19.90
N VAL A 7 10.06 -9.87 18.88
CA VAL A 7 9.72 -8.46 19.03
C VAL A 7 8.21 -8.33 19.14
N SER A 8 7.74 -7.48 20.05
CA SER A 8 6.30 -7.20 20.18
C SER A 8 5.77 -6.60 18.87
N GLU A 9 4.64 -7.10 18.40
CA GLU A 9 3.95 -6.57 17.22
C GLU A 9 3.62 -5.09 17.39
N SER A 10 3.25 -4.66 18.60
CA SER A 10 2.95 -3.25 18.89
C SER A 10 4.15 -2.34 18.65
N VAL A 11 5.37 -2.82 18.92
CA VAL A 11 6.60 -2.05 18.66
C VAL A 11 6.85 -1.91 17.17
N VAL A 12 6.64 -2.98 16.40
CA VAL A 12 6.77 -2.95 14.93
C VAL A 12 5.73 -2.02 14.32
N ALA A 13 4.47 -2.09 14.77
CA ALA A 13 3.42 -1.19 14.30
C ALA A 13 3.74 0.28 14.62
N ALA A 14 4.17 0.58 15.85
CA ALA A 14 4.55 1.93 16.26
C ALA A 14 5.72 2.49 15.44
N LEU A 15 6.76 1.69 15.20
CA LEU A 15 7.91 2.11 14.39
C LEU A 15 7.52 2.34 12.92
N ASN A 16 6.64 1.52 12.34
CA ASN A 16 6.15 1.74 10.97
C ASN A 16 5.34 3.03 10.89
N MET A 17 4.48 3.30 11.88
CA MET A 17 3.72 4.55 11.95
C MET A 17 4.62 5.77 12.05
N GLU A 18 5.69 5.68 12.86
CA GLU A 18 6.67 6.77 12.99
C GLU A 18 7.45 6.98 11.69
N LEU A 19 7.80 5.92 10.97
CA LEU A 19 8.45 6.02 9.66
C LEU A 19 7.54 6.72 8.63
N ILE A 20 6.26 6.36 8.60
CA ILE A 20 5.28 7.01 7.72
C ILE A 20 5.15 8.49 8.10
N SER A 21 5.02 8.80 9.39
CA SER A 21 4.94 10.18 9.88
C SER A 21 6.20 10.98 9.50
N TYR A 22 7.39 10.41 9.67
CA TYR A 22 8.65 11.05 9.28
C TYR A 22 8.66 11.45 7.80
N VAL A 23 8.19 10.58 6.90
CA VAL A 23 8.13 10.89 5.46
C VAL A 23 7.12 12.00 5.17
N VAL A 24 5.92 11.90 5.75
CA VAL A 24 4.88 12.93 5.61
C VAL A 24 5.43 14.29 6.06
N VAL A 25 5.98 14.34 7.27
CA VAL A 25 6.58 15.53 7.88
C VAL A 25 7.69 16.12 7.02
N ARG A 26 8.64 15.28 6.58
CA ARG A 26 9.81 15.72 5.80
C ARG A 26 9.41 16.44 4.51
N HIS A 27 8.37 15.96 3.85
CA HIS A 27 7.92 16.55 2.59
C HIS A 27 6.97 17.73 2.79
N THR A 28 6.20 17.76 3.88
CA THR A 28 5.39 18.94 4.25
C THR A 28 6.28 20.15 4.55
N PHE A 29 7.30 20.00 5.40
CA PHE A 29 8.21 21.11 5.74
C PHE A 29 9.05 21.61 4.54
N ARG A 30 9.42 20.72 3.62
CA ARG A 30 10.18 21.11 2.42
C ARG A 30 9.32 21.89 1.40
N GLY A 31 7.99 21.81 1.50
CA GLY A 31 7.06 22.51 0.62
C GLY A 31 6.68 23.92 1.08
N GLU A 32 6.80 24.21 2.38
CA GLU A 32 6.48 25.54 2.95
C GLU A 32 7.40 26.66 2.43
N ASP A 33 8.61 26.32 1.98
CA ASP A 33 9.54 27.29 1.36
C ASP A 33 9.14 27.70 -0.07
N SER A 34 8.13 27.06 -0.68
CA SER A 34 7.71 27.27 -2.07
C SER A 34 6.27 27.82 -2.19
N LEU A 35 6.14 29.15 -2.16
CA LEU A 35 4.87 29.89 -2.22
C LEU A 35 4.26 29.98 -3.64
N ILE A 36 3.80 28.87 -4.24
CA ILE A 36 2.96 28.88 -5.45
C ILE A 36 1.90 27.76 -5.37
N ASP A 37 0.68 28.02 -5.84
CA ASP A 37 -0.54 27.19 -5.78
C ASP A 37 -0.43 25.77 -6.41
N ASN A 38 0.65 25.48 -7.14
CA ASN A 38 1.00 24.14 -7.63
C ASN A 38 1.76 23.27 -6.61
N SER A 39 2.22 23.85 -5.50
CA SER A 39 3.02 23.16 -4.47
C SER A 39 2.24 22.06 -3.75
N GLY A 40 0.95 22.22 -3.50
CA GLY A 40 0.15 21.24 -2.74
C GLY A 40 0.08 19.86 -3.41
N ASN A 41 -0.19 19.83 -4.72
CA ASN A 41 -0.22 18.59 -5.50
C ASN A 41 1.19 17.97 -5.61
N GLU A 42 2.23 18.80 -5.72
CA GLU A 42 3.62 18.34 -5.78
C GLU A 42 4.08 17.75 -4.43
N ILE A 43 3.71 18.36 -3.31
CA ILE A 43 3.98 17.85 -1.95
C ILE A 43 3.29 16.50 -1.76
N GLU A 44 2.01 16.38 -2.10
CA GLU A 44 1.28 15.12 -1.99
C GLU A 44 1.93 14.02 -2.85
N LEU A 45 2.26 14.33 -4.09
CA LEU A 45 2.95 13.40 -4.99
C LEU A 45 4.32 12.97 -4.43
N ASN A 46 5.08 13.90 -3.86
CA ASN A 46 6.38 13.60 -3.26
C ASN A 46 6.26 12.73 -2.01
N ILE A 47 5.26 12.97 -1.15
CA ILE A 47 4.93 12.11 -0.02
C ILE A 47 4.61 10.70 -0.52
N HIS A 48 3.74 10.57 -1.53
CA HIS A 48 3.35 9.27 -2.08
C HIS A 48 4.54 8.51 -2.65
N LYS A 49 5.37 9.17 -3.47
CA LYS A 49 6.61 8.60 -4.00
C LYS A 49 7.58 8.16 -2.89
N GLY A 50 7.70 8.97 -1.83
CA GLY A 50 8.54 8.67 -0.68
C GLY A 50 8.07 7.43 0.08
N LEU A 51 6.77 7.36 0.40
CA LEU A 51 6.15 6.25 1.10
C LEU A 51 6.21 4.96 0.28
N GLU A 52 5.82 5.03 -0.99
CA GLU A 52 5.86 3.88 -1.90
C GLU A 52 7.30 3.37 -2.07
N GLY A 53 8.26 4.27 -2.27
CA GLY A 53 9.68 3.91 -2.43
C GLY A 53 10.27 3.24 -1.19
N LEU A 54 9.95 3.72 0.01
CA LEU A 54 10.36 3.06 1.25
C LEU A 54 9.69 1.71 1.42
N GLY A 55 8.39 1.62 1.14
CA GLY A 55 7.67 0.35 1.14
C GLY A 55 8.33 -0.65 0.20
N LEU A 56 8.63 -0.24 -1.03
CA LEU A 56 9.29 -1.06 -2.05
C LEU A 56 10.63 -1.61 -1.57
N LEU A 57 11.47 -0.77 -0.95
CA LEU A 57 12.74 -1.23 -0.38
C LEU A 57 12.53 -2.27 0.71
N VAL A 58 11.57 -2.05 1.63
CA VAL A 58 11.23 -3.02 2.67
C VAL A 58 10.73 -4.33 2.06
N GLY A 59 9.85 -4.26 1.06
CA GLY A 59 9.34 -5.41 0.31
C GLY A 59 10.45 -6.26 -0.32
N LEU A 60 11.41 -5.61 -0.99
CA LEU A 60 12.59 -6.28 -1.58
C LEU A 60 13.45 -6.98 -0.51
N ARG A 61 13.63 -6.36 0.66
CA ARG A 61 14.42 -6.96 1.75
C ARG A 61 13.69 -8.09 2.47
N LEU A 62 12.36 -8.02 2.53
CA LEU A 62 11.52 -9.09 3.08
C LEU A 62 11.46 -10.28 2.13
N SER A 63 11.35 -10.06 0.82
CA SER A 63 11.32 -11.16 -0.15
C SER A 63 12.62 -11.97 -0.13
N GLU A 64 13.79 -11.32 -0.08
CA GLU A 64 15.09 -11.99 0.09
C GLU A 64 15.08 -12.98 1.27
N ARG A 65 14.50 -12.57 2.42
CA ARG A 65 14.45 -13.38 3.65
C ARG A 65 13.38 -14.47 3.60
N LEU A 66 12.19 -14.15 3.12
CA LEU A 66 11.05 -15.07 3.09
C LEU A 66 11.20 -16.15 2.04
N LEU A 67 11.86 -15.82 0.93
CA LEU A 67 12.08 -16.72 -0.20
C LEU A 67 13.41 -17.49 -0.09
N TYR A 68 14.31 -17.14 0.83
CA TYR A 68 15.63 -17.77 1.00
C TYR A 68 15.58 -19.31 1.07
N ARG A 69 14.54 -19.88 1.68
CA ARG A 69 14.35 -21.33 1.82
C ARG A 69 13.24 -21.91 0.94
N GLN A 70 12.63 -21.09 0.09
CA GLN A 70 11.62 -21.56 -0.84
C GLN A 70 12.33 -22.25 -2.02
N PRO A 71 12.01 -23.51 -2.32
CA PRO A 71 12.49 -24.13 -3.54
C PRO A 71 11.99 -23.31 -4.72
N SER A 72 12.88 -22.71 -5.51
CA SER A 72 12.53 -21.97 -6.73
C SER A 72 12.18 -22.92 -7.88
N PHE A 73 11.35 -23.93 -7.62
CA PHE A 73 10.89 -24.87 -8.64
C PHE A 73 9.64 -24.29 -9.32
N GLY A 74 9.83 -23.73 -10.51
CA GLY A 74 8.79 -23.21 -11.40
C GLY A 74 8.80 -21.68 -11.52
N GLU A 75 8.37 -21.18 -12.68
CA GLU A 75 8.06 -19.76 -12.85
C GLU A 75 6.89 -19.39 -11.93
N TRP A 76 7.02 -18.29 -11.18
CA TRP A 76 5.92 -17.79 -10.37
C TRP A 76 4.80 -17.31 -11.29
N THR A 77 3.64 -17.95 -11.20
CA THR A 77 2.43 -17.52 -11.90
C THR A 77 1.65 -16.51 -11.05
N PRO A 78 0.82 -15.64 -11.65
CA PRO A 78 -0.02 -14.71 -10.89
C PRO A 78 -0.87 -15.37 -9.77
N PRO A 79 -1.48 -16.57 -9.96
CA PRO A 79 -2.12 -17.29 -8.86
C PRO A 79 -1.15 -17.68 -7.75
N GLY A 80 0.06 -18.15 -8.10
CA GLY A 80 1.09 -18.56 -7.13
C GLY A 80 1.58 -17.38 -6.28
N VAL A 81 1.84 -16.24 -6.92
CA VAL A 81 2.20 -14.98 -6.25
C VAL A 81 1.09 -14.55 -5.28
N SER A 82 -0.15 -14.52 -5.76
CA SER A 82 -1.30 -14.07 -4.97
C SER A 82 -1.55 -14.96 -3.75
N GLN A 83 -1.39 -16.28 -3.91
CA GLN A 83 -1.48 -17.23 -2.79
C GLN A 83 -0.34 -17.07 -1.79
N PHE A 84 0.90 -16.85 -2.26
CA PHE A 84 2.03 -16.58 -1.38
C PHE A 84 1.78 -15.31 -0.55
N VAL A 85 1.35 -14.22 -1.18
CA VAL A 85 1.03 -12.97 -0.50
C VAL A 85 -0.04 -13.20 0.57
N ALA A 86 -1.16 -13.80 0.20
CA ALA A 86 -2.31 -13.97 1.10
C ALA A 86 -2.06 -14.93 2.27
N ARG A 87 -1.29 -16.00 2.05
CA ARG A 87 -1.14 -17.10 3.03
C ARG A 87 0.14 -17.03 3.85
N GLN A 88 1.25 -16.68 3.20
CA GLN A 88 2.58 -16.74 3.81
C GLN A 88 3.05 -15.36 4.26
N PHE A 89 3.07 -14.40 3.33
CA PHE A 89 3.53 -13.05 3.64
C PHE A 89 2.63 -12.38 4.67
N TRP A 90 1.31 -12.37 4.45
CA TRP A 90 0.39 -11.68 5.35
C TRP A 90 0.49 -12.16 6.80
N LYS A 91 0.56 -13.48 6.99
CA LYS A 91 0.75 -14.10 8.30
C LYS A 91 2.07 -13.70 8.95
N THR A 92 3.13 -13.57 8.15
CA THR A 92 4.47 -13.26 8.66
C THR A 92 4.63 -11.77 8.97
N ALA A 93 4.09 -10.89 8.13
CA ALA A 93 4.21 -9.44 8.28
C ALA A 93 3.24 -8.87 9.31
N PHE A 94 2.00 -9.38 9.35
CA PHE A 94 0.92 -8.81 10.15
C PHE A 94 0.39 -9.76 11.22
N GLY A 95 0.98 -10.94 11.40
CA GLY A 95 0.51 -11.92 12.40
C GLY A 95 -0.90 -12.47 12.17
N LYS A 96 -1.55 -12.13 11.04
CA LYS A 96 -2.89 -12.58 10.67
C LYS A 96 -2.95 -13.07 9.22
N ARG A 97 -3.93 -13.92 8.91
CA ARG A 97 -4.23 -14.31 7.54
C ARG A 97 -5.10 -13.25 6.88
N ILE A 98 -5.03 -13.15 5.55
CA ILE A 98 -6.07 -12.47 4.76
C ILE A 98 -7.42 -13.14 5.04
N ASP A 99 -8.46 -12.32 5.22
CA ASP A 99 -9.79 -12.80 5.57
C ASP A 99 -10.50 -13.41 4.35
N ARG A 100 -10.36 -12.79 3.17
CA ARG A 100 -10.88 -13.34 1.91
C ARG A 100 -9.93 -13.07 0.74
N LEU A 101 -9.72 -14.07 -0.11
CA LEU A 101 -9.05 -13.93 -1.40
C LEU A 101 -10.10 -14.19 -2.50
N MET A 102 -10.46 -13.13 -3.22
CA MET A 102 -11.34 -13.21 -4.39
C MET A 102 -10.51 -13.10 -5.67
N HIS A 103 -10.98 -13.70 -6.75
CA HIS A 103 -10.35 -13.56 -8.08
C HIS A 103 -11.45 -13.59 -9.14
N MET A 104 -11.27 -12.82 -10.20
CA MET A 104 -12.19 -12.84 -11.35
C MET A 104 -11.71 -13.84 -12.42
N ASN A 105 -10.40 -13.94 -12.56
CA ASN A 105 -9.68 -14.83 -13.48
C ASN A 105 -8.26 -15.06 -12.92
N ASP A 106 -7.40 -15.74 -13.67
CA ASP A 106 -6.02 -16.03 -13.25
C ASP A 106 -5.06 -14.84 -13.31
N ILE A 107 -5.55 -13.61 -13.53
CA ILE A 107 -4.72 -12.40 -13.63
C ILE A 107 -5.22 -11.24 -12.75
N TYR A 108 -6.38 -11.37 -12.10
CA TYR A 108 -6.97 -10.32 -11.26
C TYR A 108 -7.42 -10.89 -9.91
N PHE A 109 -6.76 -10.45 -8.85
CA PHE A 109 -6.95 -10.96 -7.49
C PHE A 109 -7.24 -9.81 -6.52
N CYS A 110 -8.15 -10.02 -5.57
CA CYS A 110 -8.48 -9.07 -4.52
C CYS A 110 -8.30 -9.74 -3.15
N LEU A 111 -7.40 -9.20 -2.34
CA LEU A 111 -7.11 -9.63 -0.98
C LEU A 111 -7.84 -8.71 -0.02
N ILE A 112 -8.78 -9.25 0.74
CA ILE A 112 -9.61 -8.48 1.67
C ILE A 112 -9.18 -8.79 3.10
N ASP A 113 -8.78 -7.75 3.82
CA ASP A 113 -8.41 -7.74 5.24
C ASP A 113 -9.40 -6.89 6.04
N LYS A 114 -10.12 -7.54 6.95
CA LYS A 114 -10.99 -6.89 7.93
C LYS A 114 -10.17 -6.40 9.13
N ASN A 115 -10.30 -5.11 9.45
CA ASN A 115 -9.55 -4.46 10.53
C ASN A 115 -8.04 -4.60 10.31
N PHE A 116 -7.56 -4.12 9.16
CA PHE A 116 -6.15 -4.12 8.83
C PHE A 116 -5.33 -3.49 9.96
N ARG A 117 -4.39 -4.26 10.53
CA ARG A 117 -3.79 -3.96 11.84
C ARG A 117 -3.06 -2.61 11.89
N TRP A 118 -2.44 -2.19 10.79
CA TRP A 118 -1.73 -0.91 10.73
C TRP A 118 -2.66 0.31 10.65
N LEU A 119 -3.96 0.10 10.43
CA LEU A 119 -4.99 1.13 10.55
C LEU A 119 -5.69 1.10 11.91
N GLN A 120 -5.29 0.23 12.83
CA GLN A 120 -5.84 0.21 14.18
C GLN A 120 -5.48 1.50 14.91
N GLY A 121 -6.48 2.17 15.48
CA GLY A 121 -6.31 3.45 16.18
C GLY A 121 -6.61 4.68 15.29
N PHE A 122 -6.74 4.50 13.98
CA PHE A 122 -7.30 5.56 13.13
C PHE A 122 -8.80 5.75 13.41
N PRO A 123 -9.31 6.99 13.27
CA PRO A 123 -10.74 7.23 13.35
C PRO A 123 -11.46 6.45 12.24
N LYS A 124 -12.56 5.77 12.58
CA LYS A 124 -13.38 5.09 11.58
C LYS A 124 -13.84 6.08 10.52
N MET A 125 -13.81 5.65 9.26
CA MET A 125 -14.41 6.41 8.16
C MET A 125 -15.88 6.69 8.46
N ARG A 126 -16.28 7.95 8.40
CA ARG A 126 -17.68 8.37 8.53
C ARG A 126 -18.24 8.63 7.13
N GLY A 127 -19.35 8.00 6.78
CA GLY A 127 -20.00 8.12 5.47
C GLY A 127 -19.47 7.13 4.41
N GLU A 128 -20.03 7.16 3.20
CA GLU A 128 -19.62 6.36 2.04
C GLU A 128 -18.30 6.85 1.42
N ARG A 129 -17.27 7.09 2.25
CA ARG A 129 -15.98 7.55 1.74
C ARG A 129 -15.04 6.36 1.53
N ILE A 130 -14.53 6.27 0.30
CA ILE A 130 -13.59 5.25 -0.16
C ILE A 130 -12.21 5.88 -0.29
N VAL A 131 -11.19 5.34 0.39
CA VAL A 131 -9.80 5.78 0.22
C VAL A 131 -9.09 4.85 -0.74
N SER A 132 -8.67 5.37 -1.90
CA SER A 132 -7.93 4.61 -2.92
C SER A 132 -6.50 5.11 -3.09
N THR A 133 -5.58 4.19 -3.37
CA THR A 133 -4.16 4.47 -3.66
C THR A 133 -3.82 4.49 -5.14
N THR A 134 -4.77 4.75 -6.05
CA THR A 134 -4.47 4.82 -7.50
C THR A 134 -3.43 5.93 -7.74
N VAL A 135 -2.16 5.56 -7.85
CA VAL A 135 -1.07 6.48 -8.19
C VAL A 135 -1.01 6.54 -9.71
N LEU A 136 -1.20 7.76 -10.23
CA LEU A 136 -1.06 8.11 -11.64
C LEU A 136 0.35 7.73 -12.15
N SER A 137 0.37 6.97 -13.24
CA SER A 137 1.56 6.78 -14.09
C SER A 137 2.10 8.15 -14.55
N PRO A 138 3.43 8.35 -14.70
CA PRO A 138 3.99 9.62 -15.17
C PRO A 138 3.65 9.97 -16.64
N TYR A 139 2.96 9.09 -17.36
CA TYR A 139 2.54 9.30 -18.74
C TYR A 139 1.05 8.97 -18.87
N GLY A 140 0.24 10.00 -19.09
CA GLY A 140 -1.19 9.85 -19.37
C GLY A 140 -2.05 10.82 -18.58
N TYR A 141 -2.02 12.09 -18.94
CA TYR A 141 -3.14 12.97 -18.69
C TYR A 141 -4.26 12.54 -19.65
N SER A 142 -5.24 11.81 -19.15
CA SER A 142 -6.56 11.72 -19.76
C SER A 142 -7.56 12.12 -18.70
N GLU A 143 -8.24 13.25 -18.94
CA GLU A 143 -9.40 13.69 -18.17
C GLU A 143 -10.47 12.60 -18.24
N GLU A 144 -10.53 11.73 -17.23
CA GLU A 144 -11.75 11.01 -16.91
C GLU A 144 -12.50 11.82 -15.87
N THR A 145 -13.59 12.42 -16.35
CA THR A 145 -14.60 13.15 -15.60
C THR A 145 -15.11 12.31 -14.43
N VAL A 146 -14.65 12.63 -13.22
CA VAL A 146 -15.32 12.24 -11.99
C VAL A 146 -16.42 13.27 -11.76
N ALA A 147 -17.66 12.80 -11.69
CA ALA A 147 -18.82 13.62 -11.37
C ALA A 147 -18.54 14.46 -10.11
N GLU A 148 -18.74 15.77 -10.24
CA GLU A 148 -18.67 16.73 -9.14
C GLU A 148 -19.72 16.35 -8.09
N ASP A 149 -19.27 15.82 -6.96
CA ASP A 149 -20.05 15.86 -5.73
C ASP A 149 -19.70 17.19 -5.04
N GLU A 150 -20.59 18.17 -5.20
CA GLU A 150 -20.55 19.47 -4.51
C GLU A 150 -20.66 19.24 -3.00
N GLY A 151 -19.53 19.02 -2.33
CA GLY A 151 -19.55 18.76 -0.90
C GLY A 151 -18.18 18.40 -0.32
N ALA A 152 -17.28 19.38 -0.29
CA ALA A 152 -15.91 19.34 0.26
C ALA A 152 -14.82 18.93 -0.74
N SER A 153 -14.03 19.94 -1.12
CA SER A 153 -12.74 19.79 -1.80
C SER A 153 -11.88 18.68 -1.16
N PRO A 154 -11.23 17.79 -1.95
CA PRO A 154 -10.28 16.81 -1.43
C PRO A 154 -9.04 17.45 -0.80
N ARG A 155 -8.89 18.78 -0.89
CA ARG A 155 -7.77 19.55 -0.36
C ARG A 155 -7.82 19.80 1.16
N THR A 156 -8.93 19.49 1.84
CA THR A 156 -9.17 20.02 3.21
C THR A 156 -8.97 19.03 4.37
N GLU A 157 -8.31 17.88 4.18
CA GLU A 157 -8.16 16.89 5.26
C GLU A 157 -6.77 16.69 5.87
N ARG A 158 -5.69 17.16 5.23
CA ARG A 158 -4.35 17.11 5.85
C ARG A 158 -4.13 18.33 6.75
N LEU A 159 -4.85 18.39 7.86
CA LEU A 159 -4.55 19.34 8.94
C LEU A 159 -3.40 18.77 9.80
N GLY A 160 -2.17 18.80 9.26
CA GLY A 160 -0.94 18.56 10.02
C GLY A 160 -0.06 17.38 9.56
N SER A 161 0.96 17.12 10.38
CA SER A 161 2.02 16.10 10.24
C SER A 161 1.58 14.65 10.47
N VAL A 162 0.28 14.43 10.69
CA VAL A 162 -0.27 13.14 11.11
C VAL A 162 -0.56 12.28 9.88
N PRO A 163 -0.05 11.03 9.82
CA PRO A 163 -0.40 10.10 8.76
C PRO A 163 -1.92 9.93 8.64
N ILE A 164 -2.42 9.89 7.40
CA ILE A 164 -3.81 9.51 7.10
C ILE A 164 -3.87 8.07 6.59
N HIS A 165 -5.08 7.50 6.53
CA HIS A 165 -5.30 6.13 6.03
C HIS A 165 -4.60 5.88 4.68
N LYS A 166 -4.71 6.83 3.75
CA LYS A 166 -4.09 6.77 2.42
C LYS A 166 -2.58 6.55 2.47
N ASP A 167 -1.89 7.18 3.43
CA ASP A 167 -0.43 7.09 3.57
C ASP A 167 0.00 5.67 3.97
N VAL A 168 -0.73 5.06 4.91
CA VAL A 168 -0.50 3.67 5.35
C VAL A 168 -0.74 2.70 4.21
N LEU A 169 -1.80 2.92 3.43
CA LEU A 169 -2.11 2.07 2.27
C LEU A 169 -1.03 2.18 1.19
N ILE A 170 -0.56 3.39 0.85
CA ILE A 170 0.51 3.60 -0.14
C ILE A 170 1.80 2.92 0.30
N TYR A 171 2.19 3.09 1.57
CA TYR A 171 3.36 2.41 2.12
C TYR A 171 3.24 0.88 2.01
N THR A 172 2.07 0.33 2.35
CA THR A 172 1.79 -1.11 2.27
C THR A 172 1.81 -1.61 0.82
N VAL A 173 1.25 -0.84 -0.12
CA VAL A 173 1.33 -1.13 -1.56
C VAL A 173 2.77 -1.16 -2.04
N GLY A 174 3.61 -0.22 -1.59
CA GLY A 174 5.05 -0.24 -1.85
C GLY A 174 5.69 -1.56 -1.41
N ILE A 175 5.40 -2.01 -0.19
CA ILE A 175 5.90 -3.30 0.33
C ILE A 175 5.48 -4.46 -0.58
N LEU A 176 4.21 -4.50 -1.00
CA LEU A 176 3.73 -5.53 -1.91
C LEU A 176 4.43 -5.48 -3.27
N LYS A 177 4.63 -4.28 -3.85
CA LYS A 177 5.37 -4.12 -5.10
C LYS A 177 6.80 -4.66 -4.99
N GLY A 178 7.52 -4.29 -3.92
CA GLY A 178 8.88 -4.78 -3.69
C GLY A 178 8.95 -6.30 -3.46
N LEU A 179 7.99 -6.84 -2.70
CA LEU A 179 7.88 -8.28 -2.45
C LEU A 179 7.64 -9.07 -3.74
N ILE A 180 6.66 -8.63 -4.52
CA ILE A 180 6.22 -9.32 -5.75
C ILE A 180 7.26 -9.20 -6.85
N ARG A 181 8.01 -8.09 -6.94
CA ARG A 181 9.05 -7.88 -7.95
C ARG A 181 10.11 -8.99 -7.97
N VAL A 182 10.39 -9.64 -6.84
CA VAL A 182 11.34 -10.75 -6.77
C VAL A 182 10.75 -12.06 -7.29
N MET A 183 9.46 -12.30 -7.05
CA MET A 183 8.76 -13.50 -7.52
C MET A 183 8.40 -13.38 -9.01
N TYR A 184 7.94 -12.20 -9.43
CA TYR A 184 7.43 -11.92 -10.78
C TYR A 184 8.26 -10.78 -11.44
N PRO A 185 9.53 -11.03 -11.79
CA PRO A 185 10.46 -9.98 -12.20
C PRO A 185 10.19 -9.42 -13.61
N THR A 186 9.69 -10.26 -14.51
CA THR A 186 9.47 -9.93 -15.93
C THR A 186 8.05 -9.48 -16.25
N GLY A 187 7.08 -9.81 -15.40
CA GLY A 187 5.70 -9.44 -15.63
C GLY A 187 5.33 -8.09 -15.02
N SER A 188 4.30 -7.47 -15.58
CA SER A 188 3.68 -6.26 -15.05
C SER A 188 2.73 -6.59 -13.92
N ILE A 189 2.64 -5.68 -12.95
CA ILE A 189 1.63 -5.72 -11.91
C ILE A 189 1.25 -4.30 -11.50
N GLU A 190 -0.05 -4.03 -11.49
CA GLU A 190 -0.63 -2.89 -10.82
C GLU A 190 -1.23 -3.33 -9.49
N ILE A 191 -0.98 -2.53 -8.44
CA ILE A 191 -1.47 -2.82 -7.11
C ILE A 191 -2.24 -1.61 -6.61
N HIS A 192 -3.51 -1.82 -6.29
CA HIS A 192 -4.39 -0.81 -5.72
C HIS A 192 -4.81 -1.24 -4.33
N ALA A 193 -4.82 -0.31 -3.39
CA ALA A 193 -5.39 -0.52 -2.07
C ALA A 193 -6.59 0.40 -1.88
N ASN A 194 -7.63 -0.15 -1.27
CA ASN A 194 -8.88 0.53 -0.98
C ASN A 194 -9.28 0.27 0.48
N LEU A 195 -9.78 1.28 1.18
CA LEU A 195 -10.44 1.12 2.48
C LEU A 195 -11.89 1.59 2.38
N ASN A 196 -12.82 0.73 2.79
CA ASN A 196 -14.24 1.07 2.88
C ASN A 196 -14.66 1.50 4.31
N ASN A 197 -15.91 1.93 4.44
CA ASN A 197 -16.55 2.34 5.68
C ASN A 197 -16.77 1.19 6.70
N GLU A 198 -16.68 -0.07 6.26
CA GLU A 198 -16.75 -1.26 7.11
C GLU A 198 -15.40 -1.66 7.71
N ASN A 199 -14.36 -0.83 7.56
CA ASN A 199 -12.97 -1.15 7.91
C ASN A 199 -12.43 -2.41 7.19
N GLU A 200 -12.95 -2.72 6.01
CA GLU A 200 -12.36 -3.71 5.11
C GLU A 200 -11.35 -3.01 4.20
N THR A 201 -10.10 -3.45 4.28
CA THR A 201 -9.04 -3.04 3.36
C THR A 201 -8.94 -4.06 2.25
N GLN A 202 -9.00 -3.61 1.00
CA GLN A 202 -8.91 -4.44 -0.19
C GLN A 202 -7.61 -4.11 -0.91
N PHE A 203 -6.76 -5.11 -1.14
CA PHE A 203 -5.57 -5.00 -1.98
C PHE A 203 -5.83 -5.76 -3.27
N VAL A 204 -5.94 -5.04 -4.38
CA VAL A 204 -6.11 -5.60 -5.71
C VAL A 204 -4.72 -5.82 -6.33
N LEU A 205 -4.45 -7.04 -6.77
CA LEU A 205 -3.29 -7.41 -7.57
C LEU A 205 -3.76 -7.65 -9.00
N ASP A 206 -3.38 -6.75 -9.90
CA ASP A 206 -3.73 -6.80 -11.31
C ASP A 206 -2.50 -7.11 -12.13
N PHE A 207 -2.44 -8.31 -12.68
CA PHE A 207 -1.33 -8.82 -13.49
C PHE A 207 -1.56 -8.66 -14.99
N ARG A 208 -2.55 -7.85 -15.39
CA ARG A 208 -2.73 -7.48 -16.80
C ARG A 208 -1.46 -6.79 -17.31
N SER A 209 -1.08 -7.10 -18.55
CA SER A 209 -0.08 -6.29 -19.24
C SER A 209 -0.67 -4.90 -19.44
N PRO A 210 0.02 -3.81 -19.06
CA PRO A 210 -0.29 -2.52 -19.67
C PRO A 210 -0.13 -2.77 -21.17
N THR A 211 -1.20 -2.50 -21.91
CA THR A 211 -1.32 -2.80 -23.34
C THR A 211 -0.07 -2.33 -24.09
N ALA A 212 0.50 -3.23 -24.89
CA ALA A 212 1.56 -2.93 -25.85
C ALA A 212 1.07 -2.00 -26.96
#